data_AF-A0A7C1SC38-F1
#
_entry.id   AF-A0A7C1SC38-F1
#
_cell.length_a   1.000
_cell.length_b   1.000
_cell.length_c   1.000
_cell.angle_alpha   90.00
_cell.angle_beta   90.00
_cell.angle_gamma   90.00
#
_symmetry.space_group_name_H-M   'P 1'
#
loop_
_entity.id
_entity.type
_entity.pdbx_description
1 polymer ?
#
loop_
_entity_poly.entity_id
_entity_poly.type
_entity_poly.pdbx_seq_one_letter_code
_entity_poly.pdbx_strand_id
1 'polypeptide(L)'
;MPPENRNFIKIGQIDATGIKGPHEKELEDISKAKCALFIDLDLKKLETIVNNELGGVIESIGFNEDWSITLEMFPEVNIHLSYSYFGNEFGGDIEAEFIFYFSGKHVAWVPGEDSATYIDIILDFIERKLKEKTPFEKRYKSKSELMKKVLLQRNEPFKYLR
;
A
#
# COMPACT_ATOMS: atom_id res chain seq x y z
N MET A 1 -8.11 -19.80 -2.87
CA MET A 1 -9.51 -19.54 -3.27
C MET A 1 -9.55 -19.33 -4.78
N PRO A 2 -10.60 -19.76 -5.50
CA PRO A 2 -10.67 -19.57 -6.95
C PRO A 2 -10.81 -18.07 -7.31
N PRO A 3 -10.40 -17.67 -8.52
CA PRO A 3 -10.38 -16.27 -8.97
C PRO A 3 -11.77 -15.81 -9.42
N GLU A 4 -12.78 -15.94 -8.57
CA GLU A 4 -14.13 -15.47 -8.86
C GLU A 4 -14.29 -14.01 -8.40
N ASN A 5 -14.52 -13.10 -9.36
CA ASN A 5 -14.90 -11.69 -9.20
C ASN A 5 -14.02 -10.83 -8.28
N ARG A 6 -12.72 -10.71 -8.57
CA ARG A 6 -11.95 -9.55 -8.10
C ARG A 6 -12.34 -8.33 -8.94
N ASN A 7 -13.36 -7.60 -8.51
CA ASN A 7 -13.61 -6.26 -9.04
C ASN A 7 -12.48 -5.36 -8.53
N PHE A 8 -11.52 -5.06 -9.39
CA PHE A 8 -10.45 -4.11 -9.10
C PHE A 8 -11.00 -2.70 -9.26
N ILE A 9 -10.86 -1.89 -8.20
CA ILE A 9 -11.27 -0.49 -8.21
C ILE A 9 -10.11 0.41 -7.80
N LYS A 10 -10.07 1.61 -8.37
CA LYS A 10 -9.11 2.65 -7.99
C LYS A 10 -9.67 3.49 -6.84
N ILE A 11 -8.78 4.19 -6.12
CA ILE A 11 -9.16 5.02 -4.97
C ILE A 11 -10.21 6.09 -5.32
N GLY A 12 -10.15 6.70 -6.51
CA GLY A 12 -11.15 7.68 -6.96
C GLY A 12 -12.57 7.10 -7.12
N GLN A 13 -12.69 5.78 -7.26
CA GLN A 13 -13.98 5.08 -7.29
C GLN A 13 -14.49 4.74 -5.88
N ILE A 14 -13.60 4.69 -4.88
CA ILE A 14 -13.92 4.49 -3.47
C ILE A 14 -14.40 5.81 -2.87
N ASP A 15 -13.69 6.90 -3.15
CA ASP A 15 -13.99 8.23 -2.61
C ASP A 15 -15.30 8.83 -3.15
N ALA A 16 -15.90 8.24 -4.20
CA ALA A 16 -17.17 8.66 -4.81
C ALA A 16 -17.23 10.15 -5.23
N THR A 17 -16.07 10.82 -5.39
CA THR A 17 -16.03 12.27 -5.63
C THR A 17 -16.22 12.71 -7.07
N GLY A 18 -16.24 11.79 -8.05
CA GLY A 18 -16.50 12.09 -9.49
C GLY A 18 -15.47 13.00 -10.20
N ILE A 19 -14.60 13.66 -9.43
CA ILE A 19 -13.45 14.47 -9.84
C ILE A 19 -12.22 13.82 -9.18
N LYS A 20 -11.07 13.85 -9.88
CA LYS A 20 -9.78 13.36 -9.38
C LYS A 20 -9.59 13.77 -7.91
N GLY A 21 -9.75 12.82 -7.01
CA GLY A 21 -9.82 13.06 -5.57
C GLY A 21 -8.45 13.46 -5.01
N PRO A 22 -8.40 14.12 -3.84
CA PRO A 22 -7.13 14.44 -3.18
C PRO A 22 -6.24 13.18 -3.01
N HIS A 23 -6.83 12.04 -2.63
CA HIS A 23 -6.08 10.81 -2.42
C HIS A 23 -5.60 10.15 -3.72
N GLU A 24 -6.29 10.37 -4.84
CA GLU A 24 -5.80 9.91 -6.15
C GLU A 24 -4.52 10.66 -6.52
N LYS A 25 -4.47 11.97 -6.26
CA LYS A 25 -3.26 12.76 -6.44
C LYS A 25 -2.15 12.34 -5.47
N GLU A 26 -2.47 12.09 -4.20
CA GLU A 26 -1.48 11.60 -3.23
C GLU A 26 -0.85 10.28 -3.68
N LEU A 27 -1.63 9.34 -4.20
CA LEU A 27 -1.10 8.10 -4.75
C LEU A 27 -0.22 8.32 -5.99
N GLU A 28 -0.56 9.28 -6.86
CA GLU A 28 0.30 9.67 -7.98
C GLU A 28 1.63 10.28 -7.51
N ASP A 29 1.61 11.11 -6.47
CA ASP A 29 2.80 11.72 -5.90
C ASP A 29 3.67 10.66 -5.18
N ILE A 30 3.05 9.72 -4.45
CA ILE A 30 3.73 8.55 -3.86
C ILE A 30 4.37 7.70 -4.94
N SER A 31 3.64 7.38 -6.02
CA SER A 31 4.15 6.63 -7.17
C SER A 31 5.42 7.30 -7.70
N LYS A 32 5.35 8.56 -8.11
CA LYS A 32 6.51 9.32 -8.63
C LYS A 32 7.70 9.36 -7.67
N ALA A 33 7.44 9.49 -6.36
CA ALA A 33 8.51 9.56 -5.36
C ALA A 33 9.20 8.21 -5.13
N LYS A 34 8.49 7.09 -5.35
CA LYS A 34 8.94 5.74 -4.97
C LYS A 34 9.33 4.87 -6.15
N CYS A 35 8.83 5.10 -7.37
CA CYS A 35 9.11 4.25 -8.54
C CYS A 35 10.60 3.98 -8.75
N ALA A 36 11.43 5.02 -8.69
CA ALA A 36 12.87 4.92 -8.94
C ALA A 36 13.62 4.00 -7.97
N LEU A 37 13.05 3.70 -6.80
CA LEU A 37 13.61 2.75 -5.85
C LEU A 37 13.61 1.30 -6.37
N PHE A 38 12.68 0.99 -7.28
CA PHE A 38 12.41 -0.36 -7.73
C PHE A 38 13.03 -0.68 -9.09
N ILE A 39 13.68 0.30 -9.73
CA ILE A 39 14.47 0.10 -10.94
C ILE A 39 15.70 -0.75 -10.59
N ASP A 40 16.00 -1.76 -11.40
CA ASP A 40 17.11 -2.72 -11.20
C ASP A 40 17.08 -3.46 -9.84
N LEU A 41 15.91 -3.55 -9.22
CA LEU A 41 15.77 -4.18 -7.92
C LEU A 41 15.95 -5.70 -7.99
N ASP A 42 16.67 -6.29 -7.03
CA ASP A 42 16.66 -7.73 -6.85
C ASP A 42 15.27 -8.21 -6.37
N LEU A 43 14.49 -8.76 -7.31
CA LEU A 43 13.15 -9.26 -7.08
C LEU A 43 13.10 -10.31 -5.94
N LYS A 44 14.16 -11.10 -5.74
CA LYS A 44 14.20 -12.08 -4.65
C LYS A 44 14.24 -11.41 -3.28
N LYS A 45 14.93 -10.26 -3.18
CA LYS A 45 14.97 -9.45 -1.95
C LYS A 45 13.58 -8.86 -1.69
N LEU A 46 12.92 -8.35 -2.72
CA LEU A 46 11.56 -7.84 -2.62
C LEU A 46 10.57 -8.93 -2.20
N GLU A 47 10.62 -10.09 -2.84
CA GLU A 47 9.79 -11.25 -2.53
C GLU A 47 9.97 -11.69 -1.06
N THR A 48 11.21 -11.71 -0.58
CA THR A 48 11.50 -12.02 0.83
C THR A 48 10.84 -11.03 1.77
N ILE A 49 10.91 -9.73 1.48
CA ILE A 49 10.28 -8.68 2.31
C ILE A 49 8.75 -8.83 2.28
N VAL A 50 8.17 -9.00 1.10
CA VAL A 50 6.71 -9.09 0.91
C VAL A 50 6.14 -10.33 1.60
N ASN A 51 6.72 -11.50 1.34
CA ASN A 51 6.18 -12.75 1.84
C ASN A 51 6.42 -12.92 3.35
N ASN A 52 7.63 -12.61 3.84
CA ASN A 52 8.01 -12.93 5.22
C ASN A 52 7.73 -11.80 6.22
N GLU A 53 7.71 -10.54 5.77
CA GLU A 53 7.57 -9.39 6.67
C GLU A 53 6.23 -8.67 6.53
N LEU A 54 5.68 -8.59 5.32
CA LEU A 54 4.37 -7.96 5.08
C LEU A 54 3.22 -8.98 5.06
N GLY A 55 3.51 -10.27 4.90
CA GLY A 55 2.49 -11.32 4.75
C GLY A 55 1.71 -11.22 3.45
N GLY A 56 2.28 -10.58 2.43
CA GLY A 56 1.70 -10.44 1.10
C GLY A 56 2.13 -11.55 0.16
N VAL A 57 1.74 -11.38 -1.10
CA VAL A 57 2.18 -12.21 -2.22
C VAL A 57 2.68 -11.28 -3.32
N ILE A 58 3.84 -11.57 -3.89
CA ILE A 58 4.31 -10.94 -5.12
C ILE A 58 4.10 -11.87 -6.30
N GLU A 59 3.58 -11.34 -7.40
CA GLU A 59 3.32 -12.08 -8.62
C GLU A 59 3.94 -11.32 -9.81
N SER A 60 4.66 -12.01 -10.69
CA SER A 60 5.09 -11.41 -11.96
C SER A 60 3.89 -11.28 -12.89
N ILE A 61 3.77 -10.15 -13.59
CA ILE A 61 2.67 -9.91 -14.54
C ILE A 61 3.03 -10.25 -16.00
N GLY A 62 4.21 -10.85 -16.23
CA GLY A 62 4.56 -11.53 -17.48
C GLY A 62 5.40 -10.73 -18.48
N PHE A 63 5.79 -9.48 -18.17
CA PHE A 63 6.67 -8.67 -19.01
C PHE A 63 7.81 -8.06 -18.18
N ASN A 64 9.06 -8.34 -18.55
CA ASN A 64 10.27 -7.72 -18.00
C ASN A 64 10.30 -7.60 -16.46
N GLU A 65 10.47 -6.39 -15.93
CA GLU A 65 10.55 -6.06 -14.49
C GLU A 65 9.17 -5.76 -13.88
N ASP A 66 8.09 -6.17 -14.56
CA ASP A 66 6.74 -5.88 -14.10
C ASP A 66 6.25 -6.94 -13.09
N TRP A 67 5.70 -6.46 -11.98
CA TRP A 67 5.21 -7.30 -10.90
C TRP A 67 4.07 -6.62 -10.14
N SER A 68 3.34 -7.40 -9.37
CA SER A 68 2.26 -6.94 -8.51
C SER A 68 2.42 -7.50 -7.10
N ILE A 69 2.33 -6.64 -6.09
CA ILE A 69 2.23 -7.05 -4.68
C ILE A 69 0.77 -7.00 -4.26
N THR A 70 0.25 -8.12 -3.76
CA THR A 70 -1.07 -8.20 -3.14
C THR A 70 -0.95 -8.34 -1.63
N LEU A 71 -1.65 -7.47 -0.89
CA LEU A 71 -1.69 -7.44 0.57
C LEU A 71 -3.12 -7.35 1.06
N GLU A 72 -3.49 -8.13 2.08
CA GLU A 72 -4.75 -7.92 2.79
C GLU A 72 -4.56 -6.78 3.80
N MET A 73 -5.26 -5.66 3.60
CA MET A 73 -5.18 -4.49 4.50
C MET A 73 -6.19 -4.58 5.66
N PHE A 74 -7.32 -5.22 5.40
CA PHE A 74 -8.46 -5.35 6.29
C PHE A 74 -9.24 -6.59 5.88
N PRO A 75 -9.99 -7.27 6.77
CA PRO A 75 -10.72 -8.48 6.42
C PRO A 75 -11.55 -8.34 5.14
N GLU A 76 -11.25 -9.19 4.15
CA GLU A 76 -11.88 -9.19 2.83
C GLU A 76 -11.64 -7.90 2.01
N VAL A 77 -10.54 -7.20 2.26
CA VAL A 77 -10.06 -6.04 1.49
C VAL A 77 -8.58 -6.23 1.16
N ASN A 78 -8.28 -6.31 -0.12
CA ASN A 78 -6.93 -6.44 -0.65
C ASN A 78 -6.51 -5.17 -1.36
N ILE A 79 -5.23 -4.83 -1.23
CA ILE A 79 -4.53 -3.83 -2.02
C ILE A 79 -3.62 -4.55 -2.98
N HIS A 80 -3.56 -4.06 -4.20
CA HIS A 80 -2.68 -4.52 -5.26
C HIS A 80 -1.80 -3.35 -5.70
N LEU A 81 -0.49 -3.48 -5.50
CA LEU A 81 0.51 -2.52 -5.92
C LEU A 81 1.14 -3.07 -7.20
N SER A 82 0.68 -2.59 -8.36
CA SER A 82 1.22 -2.99 -9.65
C SER A 82 2.36 -2.05 -10.04
N TYR A 83 3.53 -2.61 -10.31
CA TYR A 83 4.69 -1.88 -10.79
C TYR A 83 4.95 -2.27 -12.25
N SER A 84 5.18 -1.26 -13.09
CA SER A 84 5.63 -1.46 -14.47
C SER A 84 6.86 -0.59 -14.75
N TYR A 85 7.87 -1.20 -15.36
CA TYR A 85 9.07 -0.51 -15.83
C TYR A 85 9.04 -0.42 -17.36
N PHE A 86 8.94 0.81 -17.88
CA PHE A 86 8.84 1.05 -19.32
C PHE A 86 10.20 1.23 -19.99
N GLY A 87 11.26 1.45 -19.19
CA GLY A 87 12.59 1.77 -19.67
C GLY A 87 12.67 3.13 -20.39
N ASN A 88 13.90 3.50 -20.77
CA ASN A 88 14.13 4.72 -21.55
C ASN A 88 13.82 4.56 -23.06
N GLU A 89 13.35 3.38 -23.48
CA GLU A 89 13.23 3.01 -24.90
C GLU A 89 12.11 3.74 -25.65
N PHE A 90 11.16 4.33 -24.94
CA PHE A 90 9.99 4.99 -25.56
C PHE A 90 10.01 6.52 -25.52
N GLY A 91 11.09 7.15 -25.02
CA GLY A 91 11.26 8.61 -25.03
C GLY A 91 10.13 9.39 -24.33
N GLY A 92 9.36 8.72 -23.46
CA GLY A 92 8.34 9.35 -22.64
C GLY A 92 8.91 9.83 -21.30
N ASP A 93 8.25 10.79 -20.66
CA ASP A 93 8.66 11.37 -19.37
C ASP A 93 8.50 10.40 -18.17
N ILE A 94 8.04 9.16 -18.39
CA ILE A 94 7.72 8.18 -17.33
C ILE A 94 8.53 6.90 -17.57
N GLU A 95 9.57 6.71 -16.75
CA GLU A 95 10.45 5.54 -16.79
C GLU A 95 9.84 4.32 -16.06
N ALA A 96 9.03 4.57 -15.03
CA ALA A 96 8.34 3.55 -14.25
C ALA A 96 7.08 4.12 -13.59
N GLU A 97 6.09 3.27 -13.33
CA GLU A 97 4.83 3.66 -12.70
C GLU A 97 4.34 2.60 -11.70
N PHE A 98 3.83 3.08 -10.55
CA PHE A 98 2.93 2.32 -9.71
C PHE A 98 1.47 2.63 -10.02
N ILE A 99 0.66 1.58 -10.14
CA ILE A 99 -0.79 1.66 -10.14
C ILE A 99 -1.33 0.87 -8.95
N PHE A 100 -2.17 1.53 -8.17
CA PHE A 100 -2.80 0.96 -6.97
C PHE A 100 -4.24 0.57 -7.26
N TYR A 101 -4.56 -0.69 -6.97
CA TYR A 101 -5.92 -1.21 -7.05
C TYR A 101 -6.36 -1.78 -5.71
N PHE A 102 -7.66 -1.80 -5.51
CA PHE A 102 -8.30 -2.39 -4.35
C PHE A 102 -9.31 -3.43 -4.80
N SER A 103 -9.43 -4.54 -4.08
CA SER A 103 -10.45 -5.55 -4.35
C SER A 103 -10.97 -6.18 -3.06
N GLY A 104 -12.17 -6.76 -3.12
CA GLY A 104 -12.81 -7.42 -1.99
C GLY A 104 -14.19 -6.87 -1.66
N LYS A 105 -14.88 -7.51 -0.71
CA LYS A 105 -16.30 -7.22 -0.42
C LYS A 105 -16.50 -5.89 0.29
N HIS A 106 -15.54 -5.50 1.14
CA HIS A 106 -15.66 -4.33 2.02
C HIS A 106 -14.79 -3.15 1.56
N VAL A 107 -14.34 -3.12 0.29
CA VAL A 107 -13.44 -2.05 -0.18
C VAL A 107 -14.09 -0.67 -0.01
N ALA A 108 -15.38 -0.54 -0.29
CA ALA A 108 -16.12 0.72 -0.14
C ALA A 108 -16.26 1.18 1.33
N TRP A 109 -15.86 0.36 2.31
CA TRP A 109 -15.90 0.73 3.73
C TRP A 109 -14.60 1.38 4.20
N VAL A 110 -13.53 1.29 3.40
CA VAL A 110 -12.24 1.87 3.77
C VAL A 110 -12.13 3.28 3.17
N PRO A 111 -11.91 4.31 4.00
CA PRO A 111 -11.66 5.66 3.51
C PRO A 111 -10.45 5.73 2.57
N GLY A 112 -10.49 6.64 1.59
CA GLY A 112 -9.33 6.93 0.74
C GLY A 112 -8.11 7.39 1.53
N GLU A 113 -8.30 8.24 2.55
CA GLU A 113 -7.22 8.72 3.43
C GLU A 113 -6.45 7.57 4.09
N ASP A 114 -7.17 6.63 4.68
CA ASP A 114 -6.59 5.45 5.32
C ASP A 114 -5.87 4.56 4.29
N SER A 115 -6.45 4.43 3.08
CA SER A 115 -5.87 3.65 1.99
C SER A 115 -4.55 4.24 1.48
N ALA A 116 -4.51 5.55 1.24
CA ALA A 116 -3.30 6.26 0.81
C ALA A 116 -2.21 6.22 1.89
N THR A 117 -2.58 6.48 3.14
CA THR A 117 -1.68 6.40 4.29
C THR A 117 -1.08 5.00 4.44
N TYR A 118 -1.89 3.95 4.31
CA TYR A 118 -1.41 2.58 4.42
C TYR A 118 -0.46 2.18 3.28
N ILE A 119 -0.74 2.61 2.05
CA ILE A 119 0.18 2.41 0.90
C ILE A 119 1.51 3.12 1.14
N ASP A 120 1.50 4.36 1.61
CA ASP A 120 2.71 5.11 1.94
C ASP A 120 3.55 4.37 2.99
N ILE A 121 2.91 3.89 4.07
CA ILE A 121 3.57 3.08 5.12
C ILE A 121 4.20 1.81 4.55
N ILE A 122 3.52 1.09 3.65
CA ILE A 122 4.06 -0.12 3.01
C ILE A 122 5.29 0.21 2.18
N LEU A 123 5.21 1.21 1.31
CA LEU A 123 6.32 1.59 0.43
C LEU A 123 7.51 2.13 1.22
N ASP A 124 7.26 2.91 2.28
CA ASP A 124 8.29 3.35 3.23
C ASP A 124 8.97 2.18 3.95
N PHE A 125 8.18 1.18 4.36
CA PHE A 125 8.72 -0.01 4.99
C PHE A 125 9.63 -0.78 4.03
N ILE A 126 9.16 -1.01 2.80
CA ILE A 126 9.94 -1.68 1.76
C ILE A 126 11.23 -0.89 1.48
N GLU A 127 11.13 0.43 1.28
CA GLU A 127 12.30 1.29 1.08
C GLU A 127 13.33 1.13 2.19
N ARG A 128 12.88 1.17 3.45
CA ARG A 128 13.77 1.02 4.60
C ARG A 128 14.45 -0.33 4.60
N LYS A 129 13.73 -1.40 4.28
CA LYS A 129 14.29 -2.75 4.21
C LYS A 129 15.29 -2.92 3.09
N LEU A 130 15.00 -2.35 1.93
CA LEU A 130 15.92 -2.33 0.80
C LEU A 130 17.20 -1.56 1.11
N LYS A 131 17.08 -0.41 1.78
CA LYS A 131 18.19 0.45 2.22
C LYS A 131 18.82 0.06 3.55
N GLU A 132 18.42 -1.07 4.14
CA GLU A 132 18.92 -1.59 5.44
C GLU A 132 18.85 -0.56 6.59
N LYS A 133 17.85 0.32 6.55
CA LYS A 133 17.60 1.33 7.59
C LYS A 133 16.92 0.71 8.80
N THR A 134 17.26 1.20 9.98
CA THR A 134 16.61 0.78 11.23
C THR A 134 15.12 1.19 11.28
N PRO A 135 14.23 0.38 11.89
CA PRO A 135 12.82 0.73 12.06
C PRO A 135 12.62 2.06 12.80
N PHE A 136 11.59 2.84 12.44
CA PHE A 136 11.34 4.16 13.02
C PHE A 136 11.02 4.09 14.53
N GLU A 137 10.47 2.98 15.03
CA GLU A 137 10.16 2.82 16.45
C GLU A 137 10.78 1.56 17.10
N LYS A 138 11.73 1.83 18.00
CA LYS A 138 12.18 0.92 19.06
C LYS A 138 11.07 0.79 20.11
N ARG A 139 10.16 -0.19 19.96
CA ARG A 139 9.54 -1.01 21.04
C ARG A 139 8.13 -1.50 20.64
N TYR A 140 8.07 -2.65 19.97
CA TYR A 140 6.82 -3.39 19.72
C TYR A 140 6.04 -3.80 20.99
N LYS A 141 6.67 -3.75 22.18
CA LYS A 141 6.07 -4.18 23.46
C LYS A 141 5.47 -3.05 24.29
N SER A 142 5.54 -1.79 23.84
CA SER A 142 5.00 -0.66 24.61
C SER A 142 4.19 0.26 23.73
N LYS A 143 2.95 0.54 24.15
CA LYS A 143 2.10 1.57 23.54
C LYS A 143 2.83 2.92 23.62
N SER A 144 2.88 3.66 22.51
CA SER A 144 3.35 5.04 22.51
C SER A 144 2.44 5.92 23.39
N GLU A 145 2.94 7.07 23.85
CA GLU A 145 2.12 8.01 24.65
C GLU A 145 0.89 8.50 23.89
N LEU A 146 1.03 8.70 22.57
CA LEU A 146 -0.10 9.03 21.69
C LEU A 146 -1.13 7.91 21.66
N MET A 147 -0.70 6.65 21.47
CA MET A 147 -1.59 5.49 21.51
C MET A 147 -2.32 5.36 22.85
N LYS A 148 -1.62 5.57 23.96
CA LYS A 148 -2.24 5.55 25.30
C LYS A 148 -3.32 6.62 25.41
N LYS A 149 -3.03 7.85 24.97
CA LYS A 149 -3.97 8.98 25.00
C LYS A 149 -5.21 8.72 24.15
N VAL A 150 -5.04 8.22 22.93
CA VAL A 150 -6.13 7.89 22.00
C VAL A 150 -7.01 6.77 22.56
N LEU A 151 -6.41 5.71 23.12
CA LEU A 151 -7.16 4.62 23.74
C LEU A 151 -7.95 5.07 24.97
N LEU A 152 -7.40 5.98 25.78
CA LEU A 152 -8.12 6.58 26.91
C LEU A 152 -9.33 7.38 26.43
N GLN A 153 -9.15 8.25 25.43
CA GLN A 153 -10.24 9.04 24.85
C GLN A 153 -11.32 8.17 24.22
N ARG A 154 -10.93 7.10 23.50
CA ARG A 154 -11.89 6.15 22.92
C ARG A 154 -12.63 5.32 23.96
N ASN A 155 -12.04 5.07 25.13
CA ASN A 155 -12.70 4.35 26.22
C ASN A 155 -13.65 5.25 27.04
N GLU A 156 -13.50 6.57 27.01
CA GLU A 156 -14.35 7.49 27.79
C GLU A 156 -15.85 7.38 27.45
N PRO A 157 -16.28 7.36 26.18
CA PRO A 157 -17.69 7.21 25.82
C PRO A 157 -18.32 5.91 26.32
N PHE A 158 -17.55 4.83 26.40
CA PHE A 158 -18.05 3.52 26.84
C PHE A 158 -18.24 3.41 28.36
N LYS A 159 -17.76 4.37 29.15
CA LYS A 159 -17.98 4.40 30.60
C LYS A 159 -19.47 4.56 30.96
N TYR A 160 -20.27 5.16 30.08
CA TYR A 160 -21.68 5.45 30.30
C TYR A 160 -22.62 4.35 29.76
N LEU A 161 -22.06 3.27 29.20
CA LEU A 161 -22.82 2.13 28.65
C LEU A 161 -22.85 0.92 29.61
N ARG A 162 -22.56 1.11 30.90
CA ARG A 162 -22.61 0.08 31.95
C ARG A 162 -23.72 0.37 32.95
#